data_AF-C5S3S3-F1
#
_entry.id   AF-C5S3S3-F1
#
_cell.length_a   1.000
_cell.length_b   1.000
_cell.length_c   1.000
_cell.angle_alpha   90.00
_cell.angle_beta   90.00
_cell.angle_gamma   90.00
#
_symmetry.space_group_name_H-M   'P 1'
#
loop_
_entity.id
_entity.type
_entity.pdbx_description
1 polymer ?
#
loop_
_entity_poly.entity_id
_entity_poly.type
_entity_poly.pdbx_seq_one_letter_code
_entity_poly.pdbx_strand_id
1 'polypeptide(L)'
;GQLHDVISKGFKINADNGAEDTVALGESVKFTDTSGNIITTVTDNTIAFALANSIKVGGNNPITINGDAGTISGLTNKTFDPNNIVSGQAATEDQLKTVADTANSALQDFTTSVNGQAVETLNKD
;
A
#
# COMPACT_ATOMS: atom_id res chain seq x y z
N GLY A 1 2.14 12.52 53.28
CA GLY A 1 2.35 13.97 53.44
C GLY A 1 2.20 14.65 52.09
N GLN A 2 1.86 15.94 52.06
CA GLN A 2 1.53 16.69 50.83
C GLN A 2 2.59 16.55 49.72
N LEU A 3 3.87 16.35 50.05
CA LEU A 3 4.94 16.12 49.08
C LEU A 3 4.74 14.82 48.28
N HIS A 4 4.43 13.69 48.93
CA HIS A 4 4.14 12.41 48.25
C HIS A 4 2.89 12.48 47.38
N ASP A 5 1.94 13.34 47.75
CA ASP A 5 0.66 13.53 47.04
C ASP A 5 0.82 14.35 45.75
N VAL A 6 1.97 15.02 45.55
CA VAL A 6 2.29 15.77 44.32
C VAL A 6 3.07 14.91 43.32
N ILE A 7 3.80 13.88 43.78
CA ILE A 7 4.60 13.01 42.90
C ILE A 7 3.70 12.08 42.07
N SER A 8 2.53 11.71 42.61
CA SER A 8 1.46 11.03 41.87
C SER A 8 0.59 11.98 41.03
N LYS A 9 0.78 13.31 41.13
CA LYS A 9 0.08 14.32 40.33
C LYS A 9 0.87 14.61 39.07
N GLY A 10 0.75 13.69 38.13
CA GLY A 10 1.15 13.85 36.74
C GLY A 10 0.10 14.52 35.87
N PHE A 11 0.22 14.39 34.55
CA PHE A 11 -0.87 14.63 33.62
C PHE A 11 -1.37 13.31 33.03
N LYS A 12 -2.65 13.30 32.63
CA LYS A 12 -3.28 12.13 32.01
C LYS A 12 -3.05 12.12 30.50
N ILE A 13 -2.83 10.94 29.94
CA ILE A 13 -2.78 10.71 28.49
C ILE A 13 -3.79 9.63 28.11
N ASN A 14 -4.41 9.79 26.94
CA ASN A 14 -5.27 8.80 26.31
C ASN A 14 -5.05 8.81 24.79
N ALA A 15 -5.53 7.77 24.12
CA ALA A 15 -5.44 7.60 22.67
C ALA A 15 -6.71 6.90 22.16
N ASP A 16 -6.86 6.80 20.85
CA ASP A 16 -8.00 6.09 20.23
C ASP A 16 -8.10 4.62 20.66
N ASN A 17 -6.97 4.01 21.08
CA ASN A 17 -6.88 2.64 21.54
C ASN A 17 -6.02 2.55 22.81
N GLY A 18 -6.36 1.63 23.71
CA GLY A 18 -5.66 1.45 24.99
C GLY A 18 -6.40 2.08 26.18
N ALA A 19 -5.84 1.91 27.38
CA ALA A 19 -6.36 2.53 28.60
C ALA A 19 -5.71 3.90 28.84
N GLU A 20 -6.40 4.80 29.54
CA GLU A 20 -5.81 6.04 30.04
C GLU A 20 -4.61 5.73 30.95
N ASP A 21 -3.55 6.50 30.81
CA ASP A 21 -2.36 6.41 31.65
C ASP A 21 -2.03 7.76 32.33
N THR A 22 -1.24 7.71 33.40
CA THR A 22 -0.78 8.89 34.15
C THR A 22 0.71 9.04 34.00
N VAL A 23 1.15 10.11 33.34
CA VAL A 23 2.58 10.46 33.27
C VAL A 23 2.95 11.22 34.53
N ALA A 24 3.51 10.51 35.51
CA ALA A 24 3.90 11.08 36.80
C ALA A 24 5.05 12.10 36.64
N LEU A 25 5.24 12.95 37.66
CA LEU A 25 6.32 13.93 37.65
C LEU A 25 7.68 13.22 37.59
N GLY A 26 8.49 13.55 36.58
CA GLY A 26 9.81 12.95 36.35
C GLY A 26 9.80 11.79 35.35
N GLU A 27 8.62 11.32 34.91
CA GLU A 27 8.53 10.37 33.80
C GLU A 27 8.71 11.06 32.44
N SER A 28 9.00 10.24 31.42
CA SER A 28 9.16 10.69 30.05
C SER A 28 8.09 10.06 29.16
N VAL A 29 7.57 10.85 28.22
CA VAL A 29 6.70 10.36 27.16
C VAL A 29 7.54 10.04 25.94
N LYS A 30 7.45 8.81 25.45
CA LYS A 30 8.07 8.40 24.19
C LYS A 30 7.02 8.38 23.09
N PHE A 31 7.20 9.24 22.09
CA PHE A 31 6.46 9.15 20.82
C PHE A 31 7.14 8.09 19.95
N THR A 32 6.38 7.10 19.48
CA THR A 32 6.91 5.99 18.67
C THR A 32 5.78 5.31 17.91
N ASP A 33 6.11 4.67 16.79
CA ASP A 33 5.24 3.73 16.08
C ASP A 33 5.98 2.40 15.92
N THR A 34 5.43 1.33 16.47
CA THR A 34 6.03 0.00 16.42
C THR A 34 5.93 -0.64 15.05
N SER A 35 5.02 -0.17 14.18
CA SER A 35 4.93 -0.65 12.79
C SER A 35 6.05 -0.10 11.90
N GLY A 36 6.70 0.99 12.35
CA GLY A 36 7.79 1.65 11.61
C GLY A 36 7.32 2.53 10.45
N ASN A 37 6.01 2.78 10.32
CA ASN A 37 5.46 3.66 9.28
C ASN A 37 5.69 5.14 9.63
N ILE A 38 5.61 5.50 10.91
CA ILE A 38 5.83 6.87 11.39
C ILE A 38 7.20 6.98 12.04
N ILE A 39 8.00 7.93 11.54
CA ILE A 39 9.28 8.32 12.14
C ILE A 39 9.06 9.55 13.00
N THR A 40 9.42 9.44 14.28
CA THR A 40 9.36 10.54 15.25
C THR A 40 10.77 10.98 15.60
N THR A 41 11.08 12.27 15.50
CA THR A 41 12.41 12.83 15.82
C THR A 41 12.28 13.95 16.83
N VAL A 42 13.03 13.87 17.93
CA VAL A 42 13.11 14.94 18.93
C VAL A 42 14.26 15.89 18.59
N THR A 43 14.00 17.19 18.61
CA THR A 43 15.03 18.24 18.50
C THR A 43 14.54 19.46 19.24
N ASP A 44 15.29 19.93 20.24
CA ASP A 44 15.01 21.13 21.05
C ASP A 44 13.51 21.36 21.35
N ASN A 45 12.97 20.57 22.29
CA ASN A 45 11.57 20.64 22.72
C ASN A 45 10.52 20.46 21.61
N THR A 46 10.91 20.05 20.41
CA THR A 46 10.02 19.75 19.28
C THR A 46 10.04 18.26 18.97
N ILE A 47 8.88 17.73 18.60
CA ILE A 47 8.73 16.41 18.01
C ILE A 47 8.31 16.58 16.55
N ALA A 48 9.19 16.23 15.63
CA ALA A 48 8.87 16.16 14.21
C ALA A 48 8.30 14.78 13.87
N PHE A 49 7.28 14.76 13.01
CA PHE A 49 6.68 13.54 12.46
C PHE A 49 6.96 13.48 10.96
N ALA A 50 7.38 12.30 10.50
CA ALA A 50 7.57 12.00 9.09
C ALA A 50 7.03 10.59 8.78
N LEU A 51 6.78 10.35 7.50
CA LEU A 51 6.57 8.99 7.00
C LEU A 51 7.92 8.33 6.75
N ALA A 52 8.02 7.04 7.06
CA ALA A 52 9.12 6.23 6.55
C ALA A 52 9.05 6.14 5.01
N ASN A 53 10.19 5.90 4.36
CA ASN A 53 10.22 5.74 2.90
C ASN A 53 9.40 4.55 2.42
N SER A 54 9.21 3.53 3.26
CA SER A 54 8.36 2.37 2.97
C SER A 54 7.25 2.27 4.00
N ILE A 55 6.00 2.41 3.54
CA ILE A 55 4.81 2.38 4.37
C ILE A 55 4.00 1.12 4.08
N LYS A 56 3.64 0.38 5.13
CA LYS A 56 2.77 -0.80 5.04
C LYS A 56 1.38 -0.47 5.57
N VAL A 57 0.36 -0.67 4.73
CA VAL A 57 -1.04 -0.40 5.05
C VAL A 57 -1.82 -1.71 5.09
N GLY A 58 -2.50 -1.97 6.20
CA GLY A 58 -3.27 -3.21 6.43
C GLY A 58 -2.51 -4.30 7.20
N GLY A 59 -3.21 -5.38 7.55
CA GLY A 59 -2.68 -6.50 8.33
C GLY A 59 -2.40 -7.76 7.49
N ASN A 60 -3.47 -8.48 7.09
CA ASN A 60 -3.34 -9.78 6.42
C ASN A 60 -2.82 -9.68 4.98
N ASN A 61 -3.24 -8.65 4.24
CA ASN A 61 -2.80 -8.38 2.87
C ASN A 61 -2.22 -6.96 2.83
N PRO A 62 -1.02 -6.74 3.38
CA PRO A 62 -0.47 -5.40 3.49
C PRO A 62 -0.11 -4.88 2.10
N ILE A 63 -0.55 -3.66 1.81
CA ILE A 63 -0.08 -2.90 0.65
C ILE A 63 1.17 -2.14 1.08
N THR A 64 2.24 -2.25 0.29
CA THR A 64 3.48 -1.50 0.55
C THR A 64 3.60 -0.37 -0.45
N ILE A 65 3.64 0.87 0.04
CA ILE A 65 4.02 2.06 -0.73
C ILE A 65 5.51 2.28 -0.47
N ASN A 66 6.35 1.99 -1.47
CA ASN A 66 7.80 2.05 -1.35
C ASN A 66 8.34 3.24 -2.15
N GLY A 67 8.67 4.31 -1.44
CA GLY A 67 9.28 5.52 -1.99
C GLY A 67 10.71 5.32 -2.48
N ASP A 68 11.48 4.39 -1.91
CA ASP A 68 12.85 4.10 -2.38
C ASP A 68 12.82 3.42 -3.75
N ALA A 69 11.84 2.55 -3.98
CA ALA A 69 11.65 1.85 -5.26
C ALA A 69 10.71 2.61 -6.22
N GLY A 70 9.96 3.61 -5.75
CA GLY A 70 8.91 4.27 -6.52
C GLY A 70 7.74 3.36 -6.90
N THR A 71 7.43 2.34 -6.10
CA THR A 71 6.43 1.31 -6.42
C THR A 71 5.35 1.15 -5.35
N ILE A 72 4.19 0.63 -5.78
CA ILE A 72 3.15 0.13 -4.90
C ILE A 72 3.03 -1.38 -5.15
N SER A 73 3.16 -2.18 -4.08
CA SER A 73 3.13 -3.64 -4.15
C SER A 73 2.19 -4.25 -3.10
N GLY A 74 1.93 -5.55 -3.18
CA GLY A 74 1.00 -6.25 -2.29
C GLY A 74 -0.47 -6.23 -2.73
N LEU A 75 -0.76 -5.62 -3.89
CA LEU A 75 -2.08 -5.66 -4.51
C LEU A 75 -2.47 -7.11 -4.87
N THR A 76 -3.69 -7.50 -4.52
CA THR A 76 -4.18 -8.88 -4.67
C THR A 76 -5.08 -9.08 -5.89
N ASN A 77 -5.51 -8.01 -6.57
CA ASN A 77 -6.30 -8.05 -7.79
C ASN A 77 -5.45 -8.50 -8.99
N LYS A 78 -5.28 -9.81 -9.16
CA LYS A 78 -4.41 -10.40 -10.19
C LYS A 78 -5.14 -10.89 -11.44
N THR A 79 -6.46 -11.00 -11.38
CA THR A 79 -7.28 -11.51 -12.48
C THR A 79 -8.12 -10.39 -13.08
N PHE A 80 -8.13 -10.27 -14.41
CA PHE A 80 -9.00 -9.34 -15.12
C PHE A 80 -10.36 -10.00 -15.39
N ASP A 81 -11.44 -9.39 -14.91
CA ASP A 81 -12.81 -9.78 -15.23
C ASP A 81 -13.50 -8.62 -15.99
N PRO A 82 -13.73 -8.77 -17.30
CA PRO A 82 -14.31 -7.70 -18.11
C PRO A 82 -15.78 -7.40 -17.76
N ASN A 83 -16.48 -8.32 -17.08
CA ASN A 83 -17.88 -8.15 -16.73
C ASN A 83 -18.08 -7.52 -15.33
N ASN A 84 -17.04 -7.51 -14.50
CA ASN A 84 -17.10 -7.02 -13.12
C ASN A 84 -15.96 -6.04 -12.81
N ILE A 85 -16.03 -4.88 -13.45
CA ILE A 85 -15.02 -3.82 -13.27
C ILE A 85 -15.15 -3.17 -11.90
N VAL A 86 -14.02 -3.06 -11.19
CA VAL A 86 -13.92 -2.29 -9.94
C VAL A 86 -13.42 -0.87 -10.25
N SER A 87 -14.34 0.10 -10.25
CA SER A 87 -14.02 1.49 -10.57
C SER A 87 -13.11 2.14 -9.52
N GLY A 88 -12.09 2.86 -9.98
CA GLY A 88 -11.14 3.59 -9.12
C GLY A 88 -10.06 2.73 -8.47
N GLN A 89 -10.04 1.42 -8.72
CA GLN A 89 -9.00 0.52 -8.25
C GLN A 89 -7.81 0.49 -9.23
N ALA A 90 -6.59 0.53 -8.70
CA ALA A 90 -5.38 0.35 -9.50
C ALA A 90 -5.30 -1.08 -10.06
N ALA A 91 -4.99 -1.24 -11.35
CA ALA A 91 -4.75 -2.54 -11.95
C ALA A 91 -3.35 -3.07 -11.59
N THR A 92 -3.20 -4.39 -11.48
CA THR A 92 -1.87 -5.03 -11.35
C THR A 92 -1.27 -5.34 -12.72
N GLU A 93 0.05 -5.50 -12.76
CA GLU A 93 0.75 -5.98 -13.97
C GLU A 93 0.25 -7.36 -14.43
N ASP A 94 -0.20 -8.22 -13.51
CA ASP A 94 -0.82 -9.53 -13.82
C ASP A 94 -2.12 -9.35 -14.64
N GLN A 95 -2.97 -8.39 -14.24
CA GLN A 95 -4.19 -8.06 -15.00
C GLN A 95 -3.84 -7.46 -16.37
N LEU A 96 -2.87 -6.55 -16.43
CA LEU A 96 -2.43 -5.93 -17.69
C LEU A 96 -1.84 -6.98 -18.64
N LYS A 97 -1.05 -7.91 -18.13
CA LYS A 97 -0.50 -9.03 -18.91
C LYS A 97 -1.63 -9.89 -19.49
N THR A 98 -2.62 -10.24 -18.67
CA THR A 98 -3.78 -11.04 -19.12
C THR A 98 -4.51 -10.36 -20.28
N VAL A 99 -4.70 -9.04 -20.19
CA VAL A 99 -5.31 -8.24 -21.27
C VAL A 99 -4.41 -8.23 -22.51
N ALA A 100 -3.10 -8.02 -22.35
CA ALA A 100 -2.15 -8.02 -23.47
C ALA A 100 -2.11 -9.38 -24.19
N ASP A 101 -2.07 -10.49 -23.45
CA ASP A 101 -2.10 -11.84 -24.01
C ASP A 101 -3.41 -12.10 -24.78
N THR A 102 -4.54 -11.64 -24.24
CA THR A 102 -5.85 -11.76 -24.89
C THR A 102 -5.89 -10.97 -26.20
N ALA A 103 -5.38 -9.73 -26.20
CA ALA A 103 -5.31 -8.91 -27.41
C ALA A 103 -4.41 -9.53 -28.48
N ASN A 104 -3.23 -10.03 -28.08
CA ASN A 104 -2.30 -10.72 -28.98
C ASN A 104 -2.91 -11.99 -29.59
N SER A 105 -3.74 -12.71 -28.83
CA SER A 105 -4.40 -13.93 -29.30
C SER A 105 -5.57 -13.65 -30.25
N ALA A 106 -6.16 -12.45 -30.20
CA ALA A 106 -7.24 -12.04 -31.08
C ALA A 106 -6.76 -11.64 -32.49
N LEU A 107 -5.46 -11.38 -32.65
CA LEU A 107 -4.84 -11.19 -33.96
C LEU A 107 -4.88 -12.51 -34.74
N GLN A 108 -5.40 -12.47 -35.97
CA GLN A 108 -5.54 -13.64 -36.83
C GLN A 108 -4.82 -13.43 -38.15
N ASP A 109 -4.32 -14.51 -38.73
CA ASP A 109 -3.77 -14.49 -40.09
C ASP A 109 -4.90 -14.19 -41.08
N PHE A 110 -4.62 -13.32 -42.05
CA PHE A 110 -5.58 -13.00 -43.09
C PHE A 110 -5.20 -13.74 -44.38
N THR A 111 -6.02 -14.72 -44.77
CA THR A 111 -5.80 -15.50 -46.00
C THR A 111 -6.82 -15.12 -47.07
N THR A 112 -6.32 -14.74 -48.25
CA THR A 112 -7.14 -14.62 -49.46
C THR A 112 -7.04 -15.90 -50.28
N SER A 113 -8.15 -16.34 -50.90
CA SER A 113 -8.16 -17.55 -51.73
C SER A 113 -8.96 -17.37 -53.01
N VAL A 114 -8.56 -18.10 -54.06
CA VAL A 114 -9.28 -18.22 -55.33
C VAL A 114 -9.52 -19.69 -55.60
N ASN A 115 -10.78 -20.07 -55.84
CA ASN A 115 -11.19 -21.46 -56.08
C ASN A 115 -10.69 -22.45 -55.00
N GLY A 116 -10.61 -22.01 -53.74
CA GLY A 116 -10.16 -22.82 -52.61
C GLY A 116 -8.65 -22.96 -52.46
N GLN A 117 -7.84 -22.36 -53.34
CA GLN A 117 -6.39 -22.27 -53.15
C GLN A 117 -6.02 -20.92 -52.54
N ALA A 118 -5.28 -20.95 -51.43
CA ALA A 118 -4.72 -19.74 -50.83
C ALA A 118 -3.80 -19.05 -51.83
N VAL A 119 -4.00 -17.75 -52.04
CA VAL A 119 -3.17 -16.92 -52.94
C VAL A 119 -2.13 -16.16 -52.12
N GLU A 120 -2.56 -15.60 -51.00
CA GLU A 120 -1.71 -14.85 -50.09
C GLU A 120 -2.22 -15.01 -48.66
N THR A 121 -1.31 -15.27 -47.73
CA THR A 121 -1.57 -15.20 -46.29
C THR A 121 -0.69 -14.10 -45.72
N LEU A 122 -1.33 -13.10 -45.13
CA LEU A 122 -0.66 -12.14 -44.27
C LEU A 122 -0.64 -12.72 -42.86
N ASN A 123 0.54 -13.16 -42.43
CA ASN A 123 0.76 -13.66 -41.08
C ASN A 123 0.70 -12.51 -40.08
N LYS A 124 0.21 -12.81 -38.87
CA LYS A 124 0.13 -11.88 -37.73
C LYS A 124 1.47 -11.54 -37.06
N ASP A 125 2.60 -11.77 -37.72
CA ASP A 125 3.96 -11.61 -37.15
C ASP A 125 4.22 -10.21 -36.58
#